data_AF-A0A316AEF6-F1
#
_entry.id   AF-A0A316AEF6-F1
#
_cell.length_a   1.000
_cell.length_b   1.000
_cell.length_c   1.000
_cell.angle_alpha   90.00
_cell.angle_beta   90.00
_cell.angle_gamma   90.00
#
_symmetry.space_group_name_H-M   'P 1'
#
loop_
_entity.id
_entity.type
_entity.pdbx_description
1 polymer ?
#
loop_
_entity_poly.entity_id
_entity_poly.type
_entity_poly.pdbx_seq_one_letter_code
_entity_poly.pdbx_strand_id
1 'polypeptide(L)'
;MALSEHSPYDDRSTLEHVRHQHDERVERTALEATQRRRAAVEVWRRERDAEDGRRQADQQEQLAARRMRDEQVRQRHLAEDEERRAKKLLDDALRRERVTAHLARQDPARHEHLARAQADVERATQRWQAADALRRQWPSRWPW
;
A
#
# COMPACT_ATOMS: atom_id res chain seq x y z
N MET A 1 -28.49 93.04 -9.28
CA MET A 1 -28.28 91.69 -9.84
C MET A 1 -26.78 91.48 -9.92
N ALA A 2 -26.19 90.75 -8.96
CA ALA A 2 -24.77 90.43 -8.97
C ALA A 2 -24.58 89.13 -9.77
N LEU A 3 -23.91 89.21 -10.91
CA LEU A 3 -23.45 88.03 -11.64
C LEU A 3 -22.22 87.53 -10.90
N SER A 4 -22.37 86.41 -10.21
CA SER A 4 -21.26 85.72 -9.54
C SER A 4 -20.28 85.24 -10.60
N GLU A 5 -19.20 85.99 -10.80
CA GLU A 5 -18.07 85.58 -11.63
C GLU A 5 -17.50 84.27 -11.05
N HIS A 6 -17.82 83.14 -11.70
CA HIS A 6 -17.10 81.90 -11.44
C HIS A 6 -15.67 82.08 -11.92
N SER A 7 -14.74 82.08 -10.97
CA SER A 7 -13.31 82.16 -11.24
C SER A 7 -12.89 80.90 -12.02
N PRO A 8 -12.34 81.02 -13.25
CA PRO A 8 -11.87 79.86 -14.02
C PRO A 8 -10.72 79.09 -13.34
N TYR A 9 -10.11 79.67 -12.29
CA TYR A 9 -9.15 78.99 -11.41
C TYR A 9 -9.81 78.05 -10.38
N ASP A 10 -11.04 78.34 -9.95
CA ASP A 10 -11.81 77.46 -9.04
C ASP A 10 -12.33 76.22 -9.80
N ASP A 11 -12.75 76.37 -11.05
CA ASP A 11 -13.19 75.22 -11.88
C ASP A 11 -12.02 74.29 -12.25
N ARG A 12 -10.82 74.82 -12.48
CA ARG A 12 -9.66 74.01 -12.82
C ARG A 12 -9.11 73.25 -11.60
N SER A 13 -9.05 73.89 -10.44
CA SER A 13 -8.58 73.26 -9.21
C SER A 13 -9.57 72.19 -8.70
N THR A 14 -10.88 72.42 -8.84
CA THR A 14 -11.91 71.42 -8.52
C THR A 14 -11.86 70.23 -9.48
N LEU A 15 -11.66 70.44 -10.79
CA LEU A 15 -11.47 69.35 -11.75
C LEU A 15 -10.20 68.53 -11.48
N GLU A 16 -9.09 69.17 -11.13
CA GLU A 16 -7.85 68.48 -10.74
C GLU A 16 -8.03 67.68 -9.44
N HIS A 17 -8.76 68.21 -8.46
CA HIS A 17 -9.11 67.50 -7.23
C HIS A 17 -10.00 66.28 -7.49
N VAL A 18 -11.01 66.40 -8.35
CA VAL A 18 -11.88 65.29 -8.76
C VAL A 18 -11.09 64.22 -9.52
N ARG A 19 -10.17 64.62 -10.40
CA ARG A 19 -9.28 63.69 -11.12
C ARG A 19 -8.39 62.93 -10.14
N HIS A 20 -7.77 63.63 -9.19
CA HIS A 20 -6.91 63.02 -8.19
C HIS A 20 -7.67 62.00 -7.32
N GLN A 21 -8.87 62.36 -6.84
CA GLN A 21 -9.71 61.43 -6.07
C GLN A 21 -10.14 60.22 -6.90
N HIS A 22 -10.41 60.41 -8.19
CA HIS A 22 -10.75 59.30 -9.10
C HIS A 22 -9.55 58.37 -9.29
N ASP A 23 -8.36 58.93 -9.55
CA ASP A 23 -7.12 58.16 -9.74
C ASP A 23 -6.77 57.36 -8.48
N GLU A 24 -6.85 57.96 -7.28
CA GLU A 24 -6.65 57.26 -6.00
C GLU A 24 -7.65 56.12 -5.80
N ARG A 25 -8.92 56.32 -6.16
CA ARG A 25 -9.95 55.26 -6.08
C ARG A 25 -9.66 54.12 -7.05
N VAL A 26 -9.23 54.44 -8.27
CA VAL A 26 -8.86 53.43 -9.28
C VAL A 26 -7.64 52.64 -8.80
N GLU A 27 -6.60 53.30 -8.31
CA GLU A 27 -5.40 52.66 -7.76
C GLU A 27 -5.73 51.75 -6.59
N ARG A 28 -6.54 52.22 -5.63
CA ARG A 28 -7.00 51.42 -4.49
C ARG A 28 -7.77 50.18 -4.95
N THR A 29 -8.69 50.35 -5.89
CA THR A 29 -9.49 49.24 -6.44
C THR A 29 -8.60 48.23 -7.18
N ALA A 30 -7.59 48.71 -7.93
CA ALA A 30 -6.64 47.86 -8.62
C ALA A 30 -5.74 47.07 -7.66
N LEU A 31 -5.30 47.68 -6.55
CA LEU A 31 -4.55 47.02 -5.49
C LEU A 31 -5.39 45.96 -4.78
N GLU A 32 -6.62 46.29 -4.38
CA GLU A 32 -7.56 45.34 -3.77
C GLU A 32 -7.86 44.17 -4.71
N ALA A 33 -8.08 44.42 -6.01
CA ALA A 33 -8.27 43.37 -7.00
C ALA A 33 -7.04 42.47 -7.15
N THR A 34 -5.84 43.05 -7.12
CA THR A 34 -4.58 42.30 -7.17
C THR A 34 -4.38 41.44 -5.91
N GLN A 35 -4.70 41.96 -4.73
CA GLN A 35 -4.65 41.21 -3.47
C GLN A 35 -5.64 40.05 -3.48
N ARG A 36 -6.88 40.26 -3.93
CA ARG A 36 -7.89 39.19 -4.08
C ARG A 36 -7.43 38.10 -5.04
N ARG A 37 -6.82 38.46 -6.17
CA ARG A 37 -6.24 37.50 -7.12
C ARG A 37 -5.13 36.67 -6.49
N ARG A 38 -4.21 37.30 -5.74
CA ARG A 38 -3.14 36.58 -5.03
C ARG A 38 -3.69 35.61 -3.99
N ALA A 39 -4.64 36.06 -3.16
CA ALA A 39 -5.29 35.21 -2.17
C ALA A 39 -6.01 34.02 -2.81
N ALA A 40 -6.72 34.23 -3.93
CA ALA A 40 -7.37 33.15 -4.66
C ALA A 40 -6.38 32.12 -5.21
N VAL A 41 -5.23 32.56 -5.74
CA VAL A 41 -4.16 31.65 -6.19
C VAL A 41 -3.55 30.86 -5.04
N GLU A 42 -3.33 31.49 -3.88
CA GLU A 42 -2.82 30.79 -2.69
C GLU A 42 -3.78 29.72 -2.19
N VAL A 43 -5.09 30.02 -2.15
CA VAL A 43 -6.12 29.03 -1.79
C VAL A 43 -6.12 27.88 -2.78
N TRP A 44 -6.14 28.18 -4.09
CA TRP A 44 -6.11 27.14 -5.13
C TRP A 44 -4.85 26.26 -5.06
N ARG A 45 -3.68 26.85 -4.78
CA ARG A 45 -2.43 26.08 -4.59
C ARG A 45 -2.54 25.14 -3.39
N ARG A 46 -3.03 25.63 -2.24
CA ARG A 46 -3.23 24.80 -1.04
C ARG A 46 -4.22 23.67 -1.28
N GLU A 47 -5.32 23.94 -1.99
CA GLU A 47 -6.30 22.92 -2.36
C GLU A 47 -5.69 21.84 -3.26
N ARG A 48 -4.88 22.26 -4.24
CA ARG A 48 -4.16 21.35 -5.13
C ARG A 48 -3.13 20.51 -4.38
N ASP A 49 -2.32 21.13 -3.53
CA ASP A 49 -1.31 20.41 -2.72
C ASP A 49 -1.99 19.41 -1.78
N ALA A 50 -3.13 19.77 -1.19
CA ALA A 50 -3.92 18.87 -0.35
C ALA A 50 -4.56 17.71 -1.15
N GLU A 51 -5.01 17.97 -2.37
CA GLU A 51 -5.49 16.92 -3.27
C GLU A 51 -4.36 15.97 -3.69
N ASP A 52 -3.21 16.50 -4.08
CA ASP A 52 -2.04 15.70 -4.45
C ASP A 52 -1.53 14.88 -3.25
N GLY A 53 -1.54 15.46 -2.04
CA GLY A 53 -1.23 14.74 -0.81
C GLY A 53 -2.19 13.58 -0.52
N ARG A 54 -3.51 13.78 -0.73
CA ARG A 54 -4.51 12.71 -0.61
C ARG A 54 -4.28 11.59 -1.63
N ARG A 55 -4.06 11.95 -2.90
CA ARG A 55 -3.78 10.96 -3.96
C ARG A 55 -2.53 10.13 -3.66
N GLN A 56 -1.47 10.75 -3.14
CA GLN A 56 -0.26 10.06 -2.74
C GLN A 56 -0.51 9.10 -1.56
N ALA A 57 -1.27 9.54 -0.55
CA ALA A 57 -1.63 8.69 0.57
C ALA A 57 -2.44 7.45 0.13
N ASP A 58 -3.45 7.65 -0.71
CA ASP A 58 -4.27 6.56 -1.28
C ASP A 58 -3.40 5.59 -2.09
N GLN A 59 -2.45 6.11 -2.88
CA GLN A 59 -1.52 5.28 -3.64
C GLN A 59 -0.62 4.45 -2.71
N GLN A 60 -0.11 5.03 -1.64
CA GLN A 60 0.70 4.31 -0.64
C GLN A 60 -0.11 3.23 0.06
N GLU A 61 -1.35 3.50 0.44
CA GLU A 61 -2.24 2.52 1.04
C GLU A 61 -2.51 1.34 0.08
N GLN A 62 -2.80 1.64 -1.19
CA GLN A 62 -2.99 0.61 -2.21
C GLN A 62 -1.74 -0.25 -2.42
N LEU A 63 -0.55 0.36 -2.42
CA LEU A 63 0.71 -0.36 -2.52
C LEU A 63 0.97 -1.23 -1.28
N ALA A 64 0.69 -0.72 -0.08
CA ALA A 64 0.81 -1.49 1.16
C ALA A 64 -0.15 -2.69 1.16
N ALA A 65 -1.41 -2.49 0.76
CA ALA A 65 -2.39 -3.55 0.63
C ALA A 65 -1.96 -4.60 -0.42
N ARG A 66 -1.37 -4.18 -1.54
CA ARG A 66 -0.79 -5.11 -2.54
C ARG A 66 0.33 -5.94 -1.93
N ARG A 67 1.32 -5.31 -1.27
CA ARG A 67 2.43 -6.02 -0.61
C ARG A 67 1.95 -7.04 0.41
N MET A 68 0.94 -6.70 1.22
CA MET A 68 0.34 -7.63 2.17
C MET A 68 -0.29 -8.84 1.48
N ARG A 69 -1.02 -8.63 0.37
CA ARG A 69 -1.60 -9.73 -0.42
C ARG A 69 -0.52 -10.59 -1.06
N ASP A 70 0.51 -9.99 -1.62
CA ASP A 70 1.62 -10.72 -2.25
C ASP A 70 2.38 -11.58 -1.23
N GLU A 71 2.61 -11.05 -0.03
CA GLU A 71 3.24 -11.79 1.06
C GLU A 71 2.34 -12.95 1.54
N GLN A 72 1.02 -12.75 1.66
CA GLN A 72 0.10 -13.84 1.98
C GLN A 72 0.13 -14.96 0.93
N VAL A 73 0.15 -14.60 -0.36
CA VAL A 73 0.26 -15.57 -1.45
C VAL A 73 1.58 -16.33 -1.40
N ARG A 74 2.68 -15.62 -1.12
CA ARG A 74 4.00 -16.22 -0.94
C ARG A 74 4.02 -17.21 0.23
N GLN A 75 3.49 -16.83 1.39
CA GLN A 75 3.45 -17.71 2.56
C GLN A 75 2.61 -18.97 2.31
N ARG A 76 1.49 -18.85 1.61
CA ARG A 76 0.71 -20.02 1.15
C ARG A 76 1.56 -20.95 0.29
N HIS A 77 2.23 -20.43 -0.73
CA HIS A 77 3.03 -21.27 -1.62
C HIS A 77 4.21 -21.94 -0.91
N LEU A 78 4.84 -21.26 0.05
CA LEU A 78 5.87 -21.85 0.90
C LEU A 78 5.31 -23.02 1.74
N ALA A 79 4.10 -22.87 2.30
CA ALA A 79 3.45 -23.93 3.05
C ALA A 79 3.07 -25.13 2.15
N GLU A 80 2.58 -24.88 0.94
CA GLU A 80 2.30 -25.91 -0.08
C GLU A 80 3.58 -26.65 -0.51
N ASP A 81 4.67 -25.92 -0.74
CA ASP A 81 5.97 -26.52 -1.09
C ASP A 81 6.54 -27.38 0.03
N GLU A 82 6.45 -26.92 1.28
CA GLU A 82 6.92 -27.68 2.43
C GLU A 82 6.08 -28.94 2.67
N GLU A 83 4.75 -28.87 2.51
CA GLU A 83 3.88 -30.05 2.58
C GLU A 83 4.28 -31.09 1.51
N ARG A 84 4.46 -30.66 0.26
CA ARG A 84 4.89 -31.56 -0.83
C ARG A 84 6.26 -32.19 -0.56
N ARG A 85 7.22 -31.41 -0.06
CA ARG A 85 8.56 -31.92 0.31
C ARG A 85 8.47 -32.93 1.45
N ALA A 86 7.74 -32.61 2.51
CA ALA A 86 7.56 -33.50 3.65
C ALA A 86 6.81 -34.79 3.26
N LYS A 87 5.80 -34.68 2.38
CA LYS A 87 5.07 -35.83 1.85
C LYS A 87 5.99 -36.76 1.05
N LYS A 88 6.84 -36.21 0.17
CA LYS A 88 7.84 -36.99 -0.56
C LYS A 88 8.81 -37.71 0.37
N LEU A 89 9.30 -37.03 1.41
CA LEU A 89 10.18 -37.65 2.41
C LEU A 89 9.49 -38.79 3.17
N LEU A 90 8.21 -38.63 3.51
CA LEU A 90 7.41 -39.69 4.10
C LEU A 90 7.28 -40.89 3.17
N ASP A 91 6.97 -40.66 1.89
CA ASP A 91 6.83 -41.74 0.91
C ASP A 91 8.17 -42.49 0.70
N ASP A 92 9.29 -41.77 0.66
CA ASP A 92 10.64 -42.36 0.60
C ASP A 92 10.97 -43.16 1.88
N ALA A 93 10.61 -42.66 3.06
CA ALA A 93 10.81 -43.36 4.33
C ALA A 93 9.97 -44.65 4.40
N LEU A 94 8.68 -44.58 4.01
CA LEU A 94 7.79 -45.75 3.94
C LEU A 94 8.32 -46.79 2.96
N ARG A 95 8.87 -46.37 1.82
CA ARG A 95 9.51 -47.29 0.87
C ARG A 95 10.71 -47.99 1.48
N ARG A 96 11.57 -47.25 2.18
CA ARG A 96 12.76 -47.83 2.87
C ARG A 96 12.36 -48.78 3.98
N GLU A 97 11.37 -48.43 4.80
CA GLU A 97 10.85 -49.30 5.87
C GLU A 97 10.35 -50.62 5.29
N ARG A 98 9.55 -50.61 4.22
CA ARG A 98 9.06 -51.83 3.57
C ARG A 98 10.18 -52.73 3.07
N VAL A 99 11.22 -52.15 2.46
CA VAL A 99 12.39 -52.90 1.99
C VAL A 99 13.16 -53.49 3.16
N THR A 100 13.45 -52.70 4.20
CA THR A 100 14.18 -53.17 5.37
C THR A 100 13.38 -54.23 6.14
N ALA A 101 12.05 -54.09 6.24
CA ALA A 101 11.16 -55.07 6.85
C ALA A 101 11.18 -56.39 6.09
N HIS A 102 11.23 -56.35 4.75
CA HIS A 102 11.38 -57.56 3.93
C HIS A 102 12.73 -58.26 4.20
N LEU A 103 13.82 -57.50 4.24
CA LEU A 103 15.17 -58.04 4.49
C LEU A 103 15.31 -58.60 5.91
N ALA A 104 14.72 -57.93 6.91
CA ALA A 104 14.71 -58.36 8.30
C ALA A 104 14.03 -59.71 8.52
N ARG A 105 13.04 -60.07 7.70
CA ARG A 105 12.42 -61.40 7.73
C ARG A 105 13.37 -62.53 7.33
N GLN A 106 14.36 -62.22 6.48
CA GLN A 106 15.34 -63.19 5.98
C GLN A 106 16.60 -63.21 6.85
N ASP A 107 16.92 -62.09 7.51
CA ASP A 107 18.15 -61.87 8.27
C ASP A 107 17.85 -61.12 9.58
N PRO A 108 17.75 -61.84 10.72
CA PRO A 108 17.46 -61.25 12.02
C PRO A 108 18.48 -60.21 12.50
N ALA A 109 19.73 -60.23 11.98
CA ALA A 109 20.73 -59.22 12.31
C ALA A 109 20.31 -57.81 11.85
N ARG A 110 19.31 -57.71 10.96
CA ARG A 110 18.78 -56.45 10.44
C ARG A 110 17.65 -55.85 11.27
N HIS A 111 17.25 -56.46 12.38
CA HIS A 111 16.21 -55.91 13.25
C HIS A 111 16.52 -54.49 13.75
N GLU A 112 17.78 -54.18 14.05
CA GLU A 112 18.17 -52.81 14.43
C GLU A 112 17.94 -51.80 13.29
N HIS A 113 18.22 -52.19 12.04
CA HIS A 113 17.97 -51.35 10.88
C HIS A 113 16.47 -51.14 10.65
N LEU A 114 15.65 -52.16 10.91
CA LEU A 114 14.19 -52.05 10.85
C LEU A 114 13.67 -51.06 11.90
N ALA A 115 14.13 -51.16 13.14
CA ALA A 115 13.75 -50.23 14.20
C ALA A 115 14.11 -48.77 13.86
N ARG A 116 15.29 -48.54 13.25
CA ARG A 116 15.68 -47.20 12.76
C ARG A 116 14.78 -46.70 11.63
N ALA A 117 14.43 -47.57 10.67
CA ALA A 117 13.56 -47.21 9.56
C ALA A 117 12.12 -46.88 10.03
N GLN A 118 11.61 -47.60 11.04
CA GLN A 118 10.32 -47.30 11.66
C GLN A 118 10.34 -45.93 12.36
N ALA A 119 11.41 -45.64 13.11
CA ALA A 119 11.58 -44.32 13.73
C ALA A 119 11.73 -43.19 12.68
N ASP A 120 12.35 -43.45 11.53
CA ASP A 120 12.39 -42.51 10.41
C ASP A 120 10.99 -42.23 9.83
N VAL A 121 10.17 -43.25 9.67
CA VAL A 121 8.78 -43.10 9.22
C VAL A 121 7.97 -42.27 10.21
N GLU A 122 8.11 -42.52 11.51
CA GLU A 122 7.42 -41.73 12.55
C GLU A 122 7.82 -40.25 12.48
N ARG A 123 9.12 -39.96 12.40
CA ARG A 123 9.63 -38.57 12.23
C ARG A 123 9.11 -37.92 10.96
N ALA A 124 9.13 -38.63 9.83
CA ALA A 124 8.64 -38.11 8.56
C ALA A 124 7.11 -37.87 8.59
N THR A 125 6.37 -38.74 9.28
CA THR A 125 4.93 -38.60 9.49
C THR A 125 4.61 -37.35 10.30
N GLN A 126 5.30 -37.15 11.42
CA GLN A 126 5.14 -35.95 12.25
C GLN A 126 5.45 -34.68 11.46
N ARG A 127 6.54 -34.67 10.67
CA ARG A 127 6.90 -33.53 9.82
C ARG A 127 5.81 -33.24 8.79
N TRP A 128 5.33 -34.26 8.09
CA TRP A 128 4.27 -34.10 7.09
C TRP A 128 2.98 -33.60 7.72
N GLN A 129 2.57 -34.13 8.88
CA GLN A 129 1.39 -33.66 9.61
C GLN A 129 1.50 -32.19 10.02
N ALA A 130 2.68 -31.76 10.51
CA ALA A 130 2.92 -30.36 10.84
C ALA A 130 2.86 -29.45 9.61
N ALA A 131 3.46 -29.88 8.49
CA ALA A 131 3.43 -29.13 7.24
C ALA A 131 2.01 -29.05 6.64
N ASP A 132 1.24 -30.15 6.65
CA ASP A 132 -0.14 -30.14 6.20
C ASP A 132 -1.04 -29.28 7.11
N ALA A 133 -0.82 -29.31 8.43
CA ALA A 133 -1.52 -28.42 9.35
C ALA A 133 -1.25 -26.94 9.03
N LEU A 134 0.00 -26.57 8.71
CA LEU A 134 0.35 -25.23 8.27
C LEU A 134 -0.30 -24.88 6.93
N ARG A 135 -0.25 -25.79 5.95
CA ARG A 135 -0.92 -25.61 4.64
C ARG A 135 -2.43 -25.38 4.80
N ARG A 136 -3.09 -26.09 5.71
CA ARG A 136 -4.54 -25.93 5.99
C ARG A 136 -4.91 -24.56 6.56
N GLN A 137 -3.96 -23.83 7.16
CA GLN A 137 -4.18 -22.43 7.58
C GLN A 137 -4.35 -21.49 6.36
N TRP A 138 -3.92 -21.94 5.18
CA TRP A 138 -4.02 -21.24 3.92
C TRP A 138 -4.97 -21.98 2.95
N PRO A 139 -6.29 -22.00 3.23
CA PRO A 139 -7.25 -22.69 2.37
C PRO A 139 -7.16 -22.14 0.93
N SER A 140 -7.13 -23.06 -0.04
CA SER A 140 -7.20 -22.72 -1.45
C SER A 140 -8.47 -21.89 -1.72
N ARG A 141 -8.37 -20.86 -2.56
CA ARG A 141 -9.55 -20.14 -3.06
C ARG A 141 -10.39 -20.98 -4.03
N TRP A 142 -9.81 -22.05 -4.56
CA TRP A 142 -10.49 -23.00 -5.43
C TRP A 142 -10.87 -24.23 -4.61
N PRO A 143 -12.16 -24.51 -4.40
CA PRO A 143 -12.58 -25.85 -4.08
C PRO A 143 -12.24 -26.68 -5.34
N TRP A 144 -11.53 -27.78 -5.13
CA TRP A 144 -11.33 -28.87 -6.10
C TRP A 144 -12.33 -28.93 -7.26
#